data_AF-A0A9P4QYI5-F1
#
_entry.id   AF-A0A9P4QYI5-F1
#
_cell.length_a   1.000
_cell.length_b   1.000
_cell.length_c   1.000
_cell.angle_alpha   90.00
_cell.angle_beta   90.00
_cell.angle_gamma   90.00
#
_symmetry.space_group_name_H-M   'P 1'
#
loop_
_entity.id
_entity.type
_entity.pdbx_description
1 polymer ?
#
loop_
_entity_poly.entity_id
_entity_poly.type
_entity_poly.pdbx_seq_one_letter_code
_entity_poly.pdbx_strand_id
1 'polypeptide(L)'
;MHISNLILSFTLSSAAVASFGISALDISGDVSSLSILGPRQDCGLTNGPCDKNGCNGVNDPNGGPGRCLDGGKIKGCACDSVCGNPNDPGACNENGCAGVNNPNGGSGTCTQGRFKGCKCISICDENGIGRDACDKNGCKGINSPGGQAGMCTAGGANGCLCNSICGNIIGKCNENGCKGENGFCTGGGIRGCPCDSSCGNLEMGKCNENGCRGFFNEEAGFGTCTAGGVDGALIGCPCEK
;
A
#
# COMPACT_ATOMS: atom_id res chain seq x y z
N MET A 1 -15.80 44.09 70.47
CA MET A 1 -15.28 43.36 71.65
C MET A 1 -15.23 41.89 71.25
N HIS A 2 -14.06 41.24 71.40
CA HIS A 2 -13.86 39.79 71.26
C HIS A 2 -14.91 38.99 72.10
N ILE A 3 -15.21 37.70 71.91
CA ILE A 3 -14.35 36.52 71.91
C ILE A 3 -15.15 35.33 71.33
N SER A 4 -14.39 34.44 70.69
CA SER A 4 -14.65 33.11 70.15
C SER A 4 -15.36 32.09 71.05
N ASN A 5 -15.89 31.04 70.40
CA ASN A 5 -15.91 29.59 70.72
C ASN A 5 -16.15 29.11 72.17
N LEU A 6 -16.95 28.04 72.35
CA LEU A 6 -16.44 26.66 72.61
C LEU A 6 -17.56 25.68 73.04
N ILE A 7 -17.66 24.56 72.31
CA ILE A 7 -17.87 23.14 72.69
C ILE A 7 -18.94 22.75 73.73
N LEU A 8 -19.76 21.74 73.35
CA LEU A 8 -20.23 20.72 74.29
C LEU A 8 -19.76 19.32 73.87
N SER A 9 -19.16 18.66 74.84
CA SER A 9 -18.54 17.33 74.82
C SER A 9 -19.56 16.21 75.00
N PHE A 10 -19.28 15.03 74.45
CA PHE A 10 -19.70 13.76 75.05
C PHE A 10 -18.55 12.76 75.04
N THR A 11 -18.33 12.15 76.20
CA THR A 11 -17.21 11.30 76.57
C THR A 11 -17.41 9.83 76.20
N LEU A 12 -16.34 9.21 75.69
CA LEU A 12 -16.17 7.78 75.45
C LEU A 12 -15.97 6.98 76.75
N SER A 13 -16.39 5.72 76.73
CA SER A 13 -15.74 4.61 77.43
C SER A 13 -15.64 3.44 76.43
N SER A 14 -14.50 3.25 75.76
CA SER A 14 -13.31 2.49 76.18
C SER A 14 -13.39 1.00 75.85
N ALA A 15 -12.88 0.63 74.67
CA ALA A 15 -12.10 -0.59 74.50
C ALA A 15 -11.06 -0.41 73.37
N ALA A 16 -9.80 -0.34 73.81
CA ALA A 16 -8.53 -0.57 73.13
C ALA A 16 -8.08 0.36 71.97
N VAL A 17 -6.97 1.04 72.28
CA VAL A 17 -6.13 1.90 71.47
C VAL A 17 -5.06 1.07 70.77
N ALA A 18 -4.79 1.34 69.48
CA ALA A 18 -3.44 1.37 68.92
C ALA A 18 -3.49 1.99 67.51
N SER A 19 -3.25 3.30 67.44
CA SER A 19 -2.89 4.01 66.21
C SER A 19 -1.42 3.75 65.92
N PHE A 20 -1.07 3.28 64.72
CA PHE A 20 0.28 3.49 64.17
C PHE A 20 0.22 3.71 62.66
N GLY A 21 0.65 4.92 62.26
CA GLY A 21 1.43 5.19 61.05
C GLY A 21 0.81 4.95 59.68
N ILE A 22 0.41 6.03 59.00
CA ILE A 22 0.48 6.06 57.53
C ILE A 22 1.96 6.18 57.19
N SER A 23 2.61 5.02 57.05
CA SER A 23 3.88 4.90 56.35
C SER A 23 3.58 4.21 55.02
N ALA A 24 4.19 4.74 53.95
CA ALA A 24 4.15 4.22 52.60
C ALA A 24 4.11 2.69 52.58
N LEU A 25 2.97 2.13 52.19
CA LEU A 25 2.84 0.73 51.83
C LEU A 25 3.03 0.66 50.32
N ASP A 26 4.23 0.21 49.94
CA ASP A 26 4.52 -0.42 48.67
C ASP A 26 3.39 -1.40 48.34
N ILE A 27 2.51 -1.01 47.41
CA ILE A 27 1.65 -1.96 46.72
C ILE A 27 2.56 -2.64 45.68
N SER A 28 3.39 -3.56 46.16
CA SER A 28 3.79 -4.74 45.37
C SER A 28 2.59 -5.68 45.33
N GLY A 29 1.54 -5.23 44.63
CA GLY A 29 0.33 -5.97 44.34
C GLY A 29 0.32 -6.27 42.86
N ASP A 30 0.60 -7.52 42.54
CA ASP A 30 0.56 -8.12 41.22
C ASP A 30 -0.71 -7.69 40.44
N VAL A 31 -0.54 -6.84 39.43
CA VAL A 31 -1.62 -6.35 38.55
C VAL A 31 -2.03 -7.38 37.48
N SER A 32 -1.77 -8.67 37.70
CA SER A 32 -2.10 -9.75 36.76
C SER A 32 -3.60 -10.07 36.63
N SER A 33 -4.52 -9.18 37.00
CA SER A 33 -5.96 -9.45 36.89
C SER A 33 -6.82 -8.21 36.61
N LEU A 34 -6.62 -7.60 35.44
CA LEU A 34 -7.66 -6.79 34.78
C LEU A 34 -7.66 -7.04 33.26
N SER A 35 -7.81 -8.31 32.90
CA SER A 35 -8.05 -8.79 31.53
C SER A 35 -9.56 -8.74 31.20
N ILE A 36 -10.14 -7.54 31.25
CA ILE A 36 -11.49 -7.26 30.74
C ILE A 36 -11.40 -6.02 29.87
N LEU A 37 -11.14 -6.22 28.55
CA LEU A 37 -11.37 -5.34 27.38
C LEU A 37 -10.24 -5.49 26.34
N GLY A 38 -10.21 -6.61 25.62
CA GLY A 38 -9.39 -6.81 24.40
C GLY A 38 -7.87 -6.65 24.57
N PRO A 39 -7.07 -6.94 23.53
CA PRO A 39 -5.66 -6.61 23.56
C PRO A 39 -5.52 -5.08 23.54
N ARG A 40 -5.39 -4.45 24.72
CA ARG A 40 -4.77 -3.13 24.82
C ARG A 40 -3.37 -3.27 24.23
N GLN A 41 -3.19 -2.76 23.03
CA GLN A 41 -1.88 -2.57 22.42
C GLN A 41 -1.06 -1.72 23.39
N ASP A 42 0.03 -2.30 23.89
CA ASP A 42 0.95 -1.62 24.77
C ASP A 42 1.74 -0.60 23.92
N CYS A 43 1.08 0.52 23.61
CA CYS A 43 1.62 1.59 22.77
C CYS A 43 2.78 2.35 23.44
N GLY A 44 3.14 1.99 24.67
CA GLY A 44 4.05 2.74 25.51
C GLY A 44 3.44 4.06 26.00
N LEU A 45 4.20 4.79 26.82
CA LEU A 45 3.80 6.10 27.36
C LEU A 45 4.07 7.26 26.40
N THR A 46 4.92 7.05 25.39
CA THR A 46 5.32 8.06 24.42
C THR A 46 5.23 7.50 23.01
N ASN A 47 4.73 8.31 22.07
CA ASN A 47 4.77 7.97 20.66
C ASN A 47 6.23 7.78 20.22
N GLY A 48 6.51 6.65 19.58
CA GLY A 48 7.76 6.46 18.85
C GLY A 48 7.62 6.93 17.40
N PRO A 49 8.72 7.06 16.66
CA PRO A 49 8.65 7.44 15.25
C PRO A 49 8.01 6.32 14.41
N CYS A 50 7.25 6.71 13.39
CA CYS A 50 6.47 5.76 12.58
C CYS A 50 7.33 4.71 11.84
N ASP A 51 8.60 5.00 11.56
CA ASP A 51 9.53 4.13 10.84
C ASP A 51 10.37 3.21 11.73
N LYS A 52 10.25 3.29 13.07
CA LYS A 52 11.06 2.49 14.01
C LYS A 52 10.23 1.78 15.05
N ASN A 53 10.93 1.14 15.99
CA ASN A 53 10.40 0.53 17.21
C ASN A 53 9.26 -0.48 16.95
N GLY A 54 9.29 -1.13 15.78
CA GLY A 54 8.26 -2.08 15.38
C GLY A 54 6.91 -1.45 15.06
N CYS A 55 6.80 -0.16 14.78
CA CYS A 55 5.55 0.49 14.38
C CYS A 55 5.14 0.13 12.93
N ASN A 56 6.11 0.11 12.00
CA ASN A 56 5.86 -0.06 10.56
C ASN A 56 4.69 0.82 10.09
N GLY A 57 4.70 2.08 10.50
CA GLY A 57 3.57 2.99 10.41
C GLY A 57 3.45 3.75 9.10
N VAL A 58 2.37 4.52 9.01
CA VAL A 58 2.14 5.53 7.99
C VAL A 58 2.18 6.88 8.68
N ASN A 59 3.00 7.77 8.14
CA ASN A 59 3.12 9.14 8.61
C ASN A 59 1.90 9.97 8.21
N ASP A 60 1.57 10.99 8.99
CA ASP A 60 0.61 12.00 8.56
C ASP A 60 1.28 12.94 7.53
N PRO A 61 0.66 13.16 6.36
CA PRO A 61 1.23 13.98 5.29
C PRO A 61 1.35 15.47 5.61
N ASN A 62 0.73 15.95 6.70
CA ASN A 62 0.78 17.35 7.13
C ASN A 62 1.62 17.53 8.41
N GLY A 63 2.31 16.47 8.87
CA GLY A 63 3.16 16.51 10.06
C GLY A 63 2.43 16.24 11.39
N GLY A 64 1.17 15.82 11.34
CA GLY A 64 0.43 15.32 12.51
C GLY A 64 0.91 13.94 13.00
N PRO A 65 0.27 13.36 14.02
CA PRO A 65 0.56 12.00 14.45
C PRO A 65 0.17 10.99 13.36
N GLY A 66 1.11 10.12 13.00
CA GLY A 66 0.87 8.99 12.12
C GLY A 66 0.25 7.80 12.87
N ARG A 67 0.19 6.64 12.19
CA ARG A 67 -0.38 5.42 12.76
C ARG A 67 0.41 4.16 12.41
N CYS A 68 0.64 3.30 13.40
CA CYS A 68 1.25 1.99 13.22
C CYS A 68 0.30 1.01 12.51
N LEU A 69 0.80 0.28 11.51
CA LEU A 69 -0.01 -0.63 10.69
C LEU A 69 0.00 -2.07 11.21
N ASP A 70 -0.79 -2.91 10.55
CA ASP A 70 -1.02 -4.32 10.87
C ASP A 70 0.21 -5.25 10.80
N GLY A 71 1.35 -4.74 10.34
CA GLY A 71 2.64 -5.43 10.37
C GLY A 71 3.57 -5.02 11.53
N GLY A 72 3.11 -4.14 12.42
CA GLY A 72 3.88 -3.63 13.55
C GLY A 72 3.58 -4.36 14.88
N LYS A 73 4.59 -4.46 15.74
CA LYS A 73 4.47 -4.94 17.14
C LYS A 73 3.48 -4.10 17.96
N ILE A 74 3.33 -2.83 17.59
CA ILE A 74 2.44 -1.86 18.23
C ILE A 74 1.42 -1.32 17.22
N LYS A 75 0.79 -2.22 16.44
CA LYS A 75 -0.31 -1.90 15.50
C LYS A 75 -1.28 -0.90 16.13
N GLY A 76 -1.94 -0.05 15.33
CA GLY A 76 -3.04 0.81 15.80
C GLY A 76 -2.63 2.02 16.65
N CYS A 77 -1.46 1.99 17.28
CA CYS A 77 -0.90 3.09 18.08
C CYS A 77 -0.57 4.32 17.22
N ALA A 78 -0.67 5.50 17.85
CA ALA A 78 -0.14 6.73 17.26
C ALA A 78 1.40 6.67 17.21
N CYS A 79 1.97 7.31 16.21
CA CYS A 79 3.41 7.44 16.07
C CYS A 79 3.77 8.85 15.64
N ASP A 80 4.98 9.29 16.00
CA ASP A 80 5.49 10.58 15.58
C ASP A 80 5.88 10.52 14.11
N SER A 81 5.27 11.41 13.32
CA SER A 81 5.57 11.51 11.89
C SER A 81 7.04 11.89 11.70
N VAL A 82 7.68 11.21 10.75
CA VAL A 82 9.05 11.51 10.31
C VAL A 82 9.07 12.17 8.95
N CYS A 83 7.92 12.60 8.42
CA CYS A 83 7.90 13.55 7.32
C CYS A 83 8.70 14.77 7.77
N GLY A 84 9.70 15.18 6.99
CA GLY A 84 10.48 16.38 7.26
C GLY A 84 9.61 17.64 7.23
N ASN A 85 10.19 18.78 6.86
CA ASN A 85 9.38 19.99 6.70
C ASN A 85 8.28 19.74 5.64
N PRO A 86 6.98 19.84 5.98
CA PRO A 86 5.90 19.60 5.03
C PRO A 86 5.86 20.64 3.90
N ASN A 87 6.53 21.78 4.08
CA ASN A 87 6.67 22.84 3.07
C ASN A 87 7.88 22.65 2.14
N ASP A 88 8.77 21.70 2.44
CA ASP A 88 9.95 21.39 1.63
C ASP A 88 10.15 19.87 1.51
N PRO A 89 9.21 19.17 0.84
CA PRO A 89 9.31 17.72 0.67
C PRO A 89 10.35 17.39 -0.42
N GLY A 90 11.16 16.35 -0.21
CA GLY A 90 12.07 15.85 -1.25
C GLY A 90 11.32 15.22 -2.44
N ALA A 91 12.06 14.89 -3.51
CA ALA A 91 11.48 14.24 -4.70
C ALA A 91 10.93 12.84 -4.41
N CYS A 92 9.89 12.42 -5.15
CA CYS A 92 9.21 11.13 -4.98
C CYS A 92 10.05 9.88 -5.29
N ASN A 93 11.28 10.05 -5.76
CA ASN A 93 12.23 9.00 -6.08
C ASN A 93 13.55 9.10 -5.29
N GLU A 94 13.63 10.02 -4.33
CA GLU A 94 14.85 10.30 -3.57
C GLU A 94 14.67 10.07 -2.07
N ASN A 95 15.80 10.07 -1.34
CA ASN A 95 15.83 10.04 0.12
C ASN A 95 15.04 8.88 0.76
N GLY A 96 14.94 7.74 0.07
CA GLY A 96 14.19 6.58 0.57
C GLY A 96 12.66 6.72 0.48
N CYS A 97 12.16 7.73 -0.24
CA CYS A 97 10.79 7.81 -0.71
C CYS A 97 10.66 6.98 -2.00
N ALA A 98 10.03 5.81 -1.91
CA ALA A 98 9.50 5.11 -3.09
C ALA A 98 8.07 5.59 -3.32
N GLY A 99 7.95 6.76 -3.93
CA GLY A 99 6.70 7.49 -4.07
C GLY A 99 5.89 7.13 -5.31
N VAL A 100 4.60 7.44 -5.24
CA VAL A 100 3.72 7.58 -6.40
C VAL A 100 3.63 9.07 -6.68
N ASN A 101 4.03 9.44 -7.89
CA ASN A 101 3.97 10.78 -8.39
C ASN A 101 2.53 11.20 -8.69
N ASN A 102 2.28 12.51 -8.69
CA ASN A 102 1.06 13.04 -9.26
C ASN A 102 1.21 13.09 -10.79
N PRO A 103 0.27 12.50 -11.57
CA PRO A 103 0.39 12.41 -13.02
C PRO A 103 0.55 13.77 -13.73
N ASN A 104 0.05 14.84 -13.12
CA ASN A 104 0.07 16.21 -13.66
C ASN A 104 1.08 17.11 -12.92
N GLY A 105 2.03 16.53 -12.19
CA GLY A 105 2.98 17.27 -11.36
C GLY A 105 2.40 17.73 -10.01
N GLY A 106 3.18 18.53 -9.28
CA GLY A 106 2.84 18.97 -7.93
C GLY A 106 3.24 17.94 -6.85
N SER A 107 2.35 17.66 -5.90
CA SER A 107 2.66 16.78 -4.77
C SER A 107 2.25 15.33 -5.02
N GLY A 108 3.21 14.41 -4.92
CA GLY A 108 2.99 12.97 -4.83
C GLY A 108 2.99 12.46 -3.39
N THR A 109 3.03 11.14 -3.22
CA THR A 109 3.04 10.50 -1.90
C THR A 109 4.03 9.34 -1.83
N CYS A 110 4.86 9.31 -0.79
CA CYS A 110 5.73 8.19 -0.49
C CYS A 110 4.90 6.98 -0.05
N THR A 111 4.99 5.85 -0.74
CA THR A 111 4.14 4.68 -0.46
C THR A 111 4.82 3.61 0.38
N GLN A 112 6.15 3.66 0.48
CA GLN A 112 6.97 2.69 1.18
C GLN A 112 8.18 3.35 1.85
N GLY A 113 8.86 2.56 2.68
CA GLY A 113 10.06 2.99 3.41
C GLY A 113 9.74 3.89 4.60
N ARG A 114 10.77 4.57 5.09
CA ARG A 114 10.72 5.45 6.27
C ARG A 114 9.67 6.57 6.12
N PHE A 115 9.55 7.11 4.92
CA PHE A 115 8.67 8.25 4.63
C PHE A 115 7.27 7.84 4.17
N LYS A 116 6.87 6.58 4.34
CA LYS A 116 5.52 6.11 3.95
C LYS A 116 4.43 7.04 4.50
N GLY A 117 3.58 7.57 3.63
CA GLY A 117 2.52 8.54 3.96
C GLY A 117 2.92 10.01 3.81
N CYS A 118 4.21 10.32 3.69
CA CYS A 118 4.67 11.69 3.48
C CYS A 118 4.41 12.19 2.06
N LYS A 119 4.20 13.50 1.94
CA LYS A 119 4.21 14.18 0.64
C LYS A 119 5.63 14.18 0.06
N CYS A 120 5.70 14.11 -1.26
CA CYS A 120 6.94 14.27 -2.04
C CYS A 120 6.67 15.19 -3.24
N ILE A 121 7.72 15.81 -3.79
CA ILE A 121 7.62 16.57 -5.04
C ILE A 121 7.61 15.59 -6.21
N SER A 122 6.60 15.71 -7.05
CA SER A 122 6.48 14.90 -8.25
C SER A 122 7.50 15.31 -9.31
N ILE A 123 8.11 14.32 -9.95
CA ILE A 123 9.12 14.52 -11.00
C ILE A 123 8.53 14.46 -12.43
N CYS A 124 7.22 14.26 -12.59
CA CYS A 124 6.61 14.00 -13.91
C CYS A 124 6.67 15.18 -14.89
N ASP A 125 6.87 16.39 -14.38
CA ASP A 125 7.02 17.59 -15.19
C ASP A 125 8.48 18.00 -15.38
N GLU A 126 9.39 17.41 -14.59
CA GLU A 126 10.82 17.70 -14.67
C GLU A 126 11.45 16.86 -15.79
N ASN A 127 12.10 17.53 -16.75
CA ASN A 127 12.92 16.92 -17.80
C ASN A 127 12.21 15.90 -18.72
N GLY A 128 10.88 15.93 -18.80
CA GLY A 128 10.10 15.01 -19.65
C GLY A 128 9.97 13.59 -19.10
N ILE A 129 10.25 13.38 -17.80
CA ILE A 129 10.07 12.07 -17.15
C ILE A 129 8.60 11.66 -17.21
N GLY A 130 8.35 10.41 -17.59
CA GLY A 130 7.00 9.94 -17.87
C GLY A 130 6.55 10.30 -19.29
N ARG A 131 6.76 11.51 -19.79
CA ARG A 131 6.18 12.02 -21.06
C ARG A 131 6.67 11.35 -22.36
N ASP A 132 7.60 10.40 -22.29
CA ASP A 132 8.06 9.60 -23.43
C ASP A 132 7.30 8.27 -23.53
N ALA A 133 7.77 7.34 -24.36
CA ALA A 133 7.22 5.99 -24.43
C ALA A 133 7.16 5.32 -23.04
N CYS A 134 6.11 4.53 -22.80
CA CYS A 134 5.82 3.91 -21.51
C CYS A 134 6.85 2.86 -21.03
N ASP A 135 7.93 2.64 -21.76
CA ASP A 135 9.04 1.75 -21.43
C ASP A 135 10.41 2.46 -21.40
N LYS A 136 10.42 3.80 -21.54
CA LYS A 136 11.62 4.64 -21.57
C LYS A 136 11.75 5.52 -20.34
N ASN A 137 12.95 6.11 -20.18
CA ASN A 137 13.26 7.12 -19.15
C ASN A 137 12.84 6.74 -17.73
N GLY A 138 13.06 5.48 -17.35
CA GLY A 138 12.71 4.97 -16.02
C GLY A 138 11.21 4.71 -15.80
N CYS A 139 10.38 4.89 -16.83
CA CYS A 139 8.99 4.46 -16.84
C CYS A 139 8.93 2.96 -17.14
N LYS A 140 8.46 2.17 -16.15
CA LYS A 140 7.99 0.79 -16.37
C LYS A 140 6.47 0.83 -16.42
N GLY A 141 5.94 1.37 -17.50
CA GLY A 141 4.54 1.74 -17.63
C GLY A 141 3.67 0.73 -18.36
N ILE A 142 2.37 1.00 -18.32
CA ILE A 142 1.34 0.30 -19.06
C ILE A 142 0.80 1.30 -20.06
N ASN A 143 0.84 0.93 -21.33
CA ASN A 143 0.27 1.70 -22.41
C ASN A 143 -1.27 1.69 -22.33
N SER A 144 -1.92 2.72 -22.87
CA SER A 144 -3.38 2.75 -22.97
C SER A 144 -3.84 2.47 -24.41
N PRO A 145 -4.90 1.68 -24.64
CA PRO A 145 -5.43 1.41 -25.97
C PRO A 145 -5.81 2.69 -26.74
N GLY A 146 -5.69 2.65 -28.08
CA GLY A 146 -6.11 3.77 -28.93
C GLY A 146 -5.24 5.03 -28.82
N GLY A 147 -4.02 4.91 -28.31
CA GLY A 147 -3.06 6.01 -28.23
C GLY A 147 -3.32 7.03 -27.11
N GLN A 148 -4.21 6.70 -26.16
CA GLN A 148 -4.40 7.51 -24.96
C GLN A 148 -3.13 7.50 -24.09
N ALA A 149 -2.99 8.49 -23.19
CA ALA A 149 -1.86 8.50 -22.26
C ALA A 149 -1.84 7.22 -21.42
N GLY A 150 -0.70 6.53 -21.41
CA GLY A 150 -0.43 5.42 -20.50
C GLY A 150 0.02 5.92 -19.13
N MET A 151 0.39 4.98 -18.26
CA MET A 151 0.84 5.29 -16.90
C MET A 151 2.05 4.46 -16.50
N CYS A 152 3.06 5.11 -15.92
CA CYS A 152 4.20 4.47 -15.29
C CYS A 152 3.77 3.79 -13.98
N THR A 153 4.00 2.48 -13.84
CA THR A 153 3.48 1.72 -12.67
C THR A 153 4.57 1.30 -11.69
N ALA A 154 5.84 1.62 -11.97
CA ALA A 154 6.98 1.27 -11.14
C ALA A 154 8.20 2.14 -11.46
N GLY A 155 9.21 2.09 -10.58
CA GLY A 155 10.42 2.91 -10.69
C GLY A 155 10.23 4.34 -10.17
N GLY A 156 11.21 5.20 -10.40
CA GLY A 156 11.14 6.60 -9.94
C GLY A 156 10.03 7.43 -10.60
N ALA A 157 9.61 7.04 -11.81
CA ALA A 157 8.51 7.67 -12.54
C ALA A 157 7.13 7.09 -12.19
N ASN A 158 7.00 6.20 -11.20
CA ASN A 158 5.72 5.60 -10.82
C ASN A 158 4.65 6.68 -10.58
N GLY A 159 3.49 6.57 -11.23
CA GLY A 159 2.42 7.58 -11.20
C GLY A 159 2.47 8.62 -12.32
N CYS A 160 3.56 8.75 -13.07
CA CYS A 160 3.62 9.67 -14.21
C CYS A 160 2.83 9.15 -15.42
N LEU A 161 2.27 10.07 -16.19
CA LEU A 161 1.70 9.77 -17.51
C LEU A 161 2.82 9.49 -18.52
N CYS A 162 2.53 8.60 -19.48
CA CYS A 162 3.42 8.31 -20.60
C CYS A 162 2.74 8.29 -21.96
N ASN A 163 3.51 8.56 -23.01
CA ASN A 163 3.03 8.51 -24.37
C ASN A 163 2.87 7.06 -24.77
N SER A 164 1.61 6.62 -24.90
CA SER A 164 1.35 5.29 -25.38
C SER A 164 1.79 5.14 -26.83
N ILE A 165 2.39 3.99 -27.14
CA ILE A 165 2.71 3.59 -28.51
C ILE A 165 1.64 2.69 -29.13
N CYS A 166 0.51 2.46 -28.43
CA CYS A 166 -0.54 1.62 -28.95
C CYS A 166 -1.34 2.33 -30.05
N GLY A 167 -1.63 1.58 -31.12
CA GLY A 167 -2.77 1.86 -31.98
C GLY A 167 -4.04 1.15 -31.49
N ASN A 168 -4.91 0.80 -32.43
CA ASN A 168 -6.11 -0.01 -32.14
C ASN A 168 -5.77 -1.50 -31.94
N ILE A 169 -4.79 -2.02 -32.69
CA ILE A 169 -4.25 -3.39 -32.59
C ILE A 169 -2.77 -3.30 -33.00
N ILE A 170 -1.84 -3.82 -32.19
CA ILE A 170 -0.39 -3.77 -32.49
C ILE A 170 0.15 -4.96 -33.30
N GLY A 171 -0.73 -5.87 -33.70
CA GLY A 171 -0.40 -7.12 -34.38
C GLY A 171 -0.76 -8.31 -33.50
N LYS A 172 -0.19 -9.48 -33.78
CA LYS A 172 -0.53 -10.70 -33.07
C LYS A 172 0.03 -10.74 -31.65
N CYS A 173 -0.68 -11.44 -30.77
CA CYS A 173 -0.35 -11.58 -29.36
C CYS A 173 0.96 -12.35 -29.05
N ASN A 174 1.62 -12.94 -30.03
CA ASN A 174 2.93 -13.59 -29.93
C ASN A 174 4.01 -12.96 -30.81
N GLU A 175 3.73 -11.80 -31.40
CA GLU A 175 4.67 -11.07 -32.27
C GLU A 175 5.13 -9.78 -31.59
N ASN A 176 6.18 -9.14 -32.13
CA ASN A 176 6.65 -7.82 -31.69
C ASN A 176 6.98 -7.68 -30.18
N GLY A 177 7.39 -8.79 -29.55
CA GLY A 177 7.69 -8.82 -28.11
C GLY A 177 6.44 -8.84 -27.22
N CYS A 178 5.25 -9.05 -27.79
CA CYS A 178 4.01 -9.24 -27.06
C CYS A 178 3.99 -10.63 -26.42
N LYS A 179 3.60 -10.67 -25.14
CA LYS A 179 3.15 -11.90 -24.47
C LYS A 179 1.67 -11.71 -24.16
N GLY A 180 0.83 -12.00 -25.14
CA GLY A 180 -0.58 -11.68 -25.05
C GLY A 180 -1.34 -12.57 -24.07
N GLU A 181 -2.25 -11.96 -23.33
CA GLU A 181 -3.21 -12.61 -22.46
C GLU A 181 -4.54 -11.87 -22.60
N ASN A 182 -5.62 -12.59 -22.90
CA ASN A 182 -6.96 -12.02 -23.09
C ASN A 182 -7.01 -10.84 -24.10
N GLY A 183 -6.23 -10.91 -25.19
CA GLY A 183 -6.19 -9.87 -26.22
C GLY A 183 -5.32 -8.65 -25.88
N PHE A 184 -4.50 -8.69 -24.82
CA PHE A 184 -3.59 -7.61 -24.45
C PHE A 184 -2.18 -8.09 -24.18
N CYS A 185 -1.18 -7.31 -24.59
CA CYS A 185 0.22 -7.61 -24.31
C CYS A 185 0.54 -7.38 -22.82
N THR A 186 1.11 -8.38 -22.15
CA THR A 186 1.48 -8.30 -20.73
C THR A 186 2.95 -7.95 -20.48
N GLY A 187 3.79 -8.01 -21.52
CA GLY A 187 5.23 -7.83 -21.43
C GLY A 187 5.82 -6.89 -22.49
N GLY A 188 7.07 -6.49 -22.27
CA GLY A 188 7.83 -5.64 -23.17
C GLY A 188 7.36 -4.18 -23.21
N GLY A 189 7.85 -3.43 -24.20
CA GLY A 189 7.53 -2.02 -24.40
C GLY A 189 6.09 -1.73 -24.81
N ILE A 190 5.40 -2.76 -25.27
CA ILE A 190 4.01 -2.72 -25.75
C ILE A 190 3.01 -3.23 -24.71
N ARG A 191 3.44 -3.40 -23.45
CA ARG A 191 2.56 -3.82 -22.35
C ARG A 191 1.35 -2.90 -22.26
N GLY A 192 0.15 -3.47 -22.20
CA GLY A 192 -1.13 -2.75 -22.21
C GLY A 192 -1.73 -2.53 -23.60
N CYS A 193 -0.98 -2.79 -24.68
CA CYS A 193 -1.53 -2.67 -26.02
C CYS A 193 -2.46 -3.83 -26.36
N PRO A 194 -3.60 -3.54 -27.03
CA PRO A 194 -4.43 -4.57 -27.62
C PRO A 194 -3.67 -5.29 -28.73
N CYS A 195 -3.70 -6.62 -28.69
CA CYS A 195 -3.15 -7.48 -29.73
C CYS A 195 -4.28 -8.30 -30.34
N ASP A 196 -4.15 -8.60 -31.63
CA ASP A 196 -5.00 -9.59 -32.26
C ASP A 196 -4.62 -10.92 -31.64
N SER A 197 -5.58 -11.54 -30.97
CA SER A 197 -5.37 -12.86 -30.42
C SER A 197 -4.90 -13.75 -31.57
N SER A 198 -3.72 -14.38 -31.46
CA SER A 198 -3.20 -15.28 -32.50
C SER A 198 -4.08 -16.52 -32.68
N CYS A 199 -5.26 -16.55 -32.05
CA CYS A 199 -6.33 -17.48 -32.29
C CYS A 199 -6.62 -17.58 -33.79
N GLY A 200 -6.52 -16.50 -34.58
CA GLY A 200 -6.92 -16.54 -35.99
C GLY A 200 -8.28 -17.23 -36.19
N ASN A 201 -8.56 -17.72 -37.39
CA ASN A 201 -9.63 -18.71 -37.57
C ASN A 201 -9.15 -20.10 -37.11
N LEU A 202 -8.59 -20.25 -35.90
CA LEU A 202 -8.51 -21.57 -35.29
C LEU A 202 -9.96 -21.99 -35.05
N GLU A 203 -10.43 -22.92 -35.88
CA GLU A 203 -11.59 -23.75 -35.53
C GLU A 203 -11.44 -24.10 -34.05
N MET A 204 -12.43 -23.76 -33.23
CA MET A 204 -12.38 -23.88 -31.77
C MET A 204 -11.97 -25.31 -31.39
N GLY A 205 -10.67 -25.49 -31.16
CA GLY A 205 -10.10 -26.78 -30.78
C GLY A 205 -10.33 -27.01 -29.29
N LYS A 206 -10.10 -28.26 -28.86
CA LYS A 206 -10.20 -28.60 -27.44
C LYS A 206 -9.15 -27.87 -26.62
N CYS A 207 -9.44 -27.65 -25.33
CA CYS A 207 -8.53 -27.01 -24.39
C CYS A 207 -7.23 -27.80 -24.12
N ASN A 208 -7.01 -28.94 -24.77
CA ASN A 208 -5.79 -29.74 -24.71
C ASN A 208 -5.22 -30.07 -26.11
N GLU A 209 -5.72 -29.45 -27.16
CA GLU A 209 -5.34 -29.71 -28.56
C GLU A 209 -4.72 -28.46 -29.22
N ASN A 210 -4.11 -28.65 -30.38
CA ASN A 210 -3.54 -27.57 -31.22
C ASN A 210 -2.54 -26.66 -30.49
N GLY A 211 -1.89 -27.16 -29.43
CA GLY A 211 -0.98 -26.38 -28.59
C GLY A 211 -1.65 -25.54 -27.51
N CYS A 212 -2.98 -25.60 -27.37
CA CYS A 212 -3.71 -25.05 -26.24
C CYS A 212 -3.57 -25.98 -25.02
N ARG A 213 -3.21 -25.39 -23.88
CA ARG A 213 -3.28 -25.97 -22.55
C ARG A 213 -4.17 -25.07 -21.70
N GLY A 214 -5.47 -25.27 -21.82
CA GLY A 214 -6.51 -24.46 -21.21
C GLY A 214 -7.25 -25.14 -20.08
N PHE A 215 -8.10 -24.34 -19.45
CA PHE A 215 -9.11 -24.79 -18.51
C PHE A 215 -10.48 -24.65 -19.16
N PHE A 216 -11.29 -25.71 -19.16
CA PHE A 216 -12.69 -25.65 -19.56
C PHE A 216 -13.58 -25.56 -18.31
N ASN A 217 -14.38 -24.51 -18.22
CA ASN A 217 -15.35 -24.36 -17.14
C ASN A 217 -16.66 -25.05 -17.55
N GLU A 218 -16.96 -26.20 -16.95
CA GLU A 218 -18.19 -26.94 -17.26
C GLU A 218 -19.48 -26.20 -16.84
N GLU A 219 -19.42 -25.36 -15.80
CA GLU A 219 -20.58 -24.57 -15.36
C GLU A 219 -20.86 -23.37 -16.27
N ALA A 220 -19.81 -22.76 -16.81
CA ALA A 220 -19.92 -21.59 -17.67
C ALA A 220 -20.03 -21.92 -19.17
N GLY A 221 -19.75 -23.17 -19.55
CA GLY A 221 -19.86 -23.65 -20.93
C GLY A 221 -18.80 -23.09 -21.89
N PHE A 222 -17.71 -22.52 -21.36
CA PHE A 222 -16.58 -22.04 -22.15
C PHE A 222 -15.24 -22.40 -21.49
N GLY A 223 -14.22 -22.58 -22.32
CA GLY A 223 -12.85 -22.78 -21.87
C GLY A 223 -11.92 -21.71 -22.40
N THR A 224 -10.77 -21.55 -21.74
CA THR A 224 -9.73 -20.61 -22.14
C THR A 224 -8.37 -21.27 -22.06
N CYS A 225 -7.57 -21.10 -23.11
CA CYS A 225 -6.18 -21.53 -23.15
C CYS A 225 -5.35 -20.73 -22.14
N THR A 226 -4.74 -21.42 -21.17
CA THR A 226 -3.93 -20.80 -20.09
C THR A 226 -2.42 -20.91 -20.35
N ALA A 227 -2.03 -21.81 -21.24
CA ALA A 227 -0.72 -21.91 -21.84
C ALA A 227 -0.88 -22.28 -23.32
N GLY A 228 -0.08 -21.67 -24.20
CA GLY A 228 -0.03 -21.99 -25.63
C GLY A 228 1.21 -22.82 -25.96
N GLY A 229 1.34 -23.26 -27.21
CA GLY A 229 2.53 -23.96 -27.72
C GLY A 229 3.81 -23.12 -27.63
N VAL A 230 4.86 -23.52 -28.34
CA VAL A 230 6.08 -22.69 -28.47
C VAL A 230 5.67 -21.25 -28.80
N ASP A 231 6.04 -20.32 -27.91
CA ASP A 231 5.78 -18.87 -27.98
C ASP A 231 4.45 -18.32 -27.41
N GLY A 232 3.60 -19.13 -26.78
CA GLY A 232 2.42 -18.61 -26.03
C GLY A 232 1.29 -18.05 -26.91
N ALA A 233 1.30 -18.35 -28.21
CA ALA A 233 0.38 -17.87 -29.23
C ALA A 233 -1.12 -18.05 -28.92
N LEU A 234 -1.47 -19.02 -28.07
CA LEU A 234 -2.85 -19.39 -27.80
C LEU A 234 -3.35 -18.92 -26.44
N ILE A 235 -2.52 -18.27 -25.62
CA ILE A 235 -2.95 -17.83 -24.28
C ILE A 235 -4.10 -16.82 -24.41
N GLY A 236 -5.22 -17.09 -23.73
CA GLY A 236 -6.44 -16.29 -23.81
C GLY A 236 -7.39 -16.65 -24.95
N CYS A 237 -7.05 -17.60 -25.82
CA CYS A 237 -7.98 -18.08 -26.85
C CYS A 237 -9.12 -18.90 -26.23
N PRO A 238 -10.36 -18.75 -26.73
CA PRO A 238 -11.45 -19.65 -26.37
C PRO A 238 -11.13 -21.07 -26.86
N CYS A 239 -11.47 -22.07 -26.06
CA CYS A 239 -11.34 -23.47 -26.41
C CYS A 239 -12.56 -24.26 -25.94
N GLU A 240 -12.83 -25.38 -26.62
CA GLU A 240 -13.92 -26.29 -26.30
C GLU A 240 -13.41 -27.48 -25.47
N LYS A 241 -14.33 -28.36 -25.08
CA LYS A 241 -14.02 -29.54 -24.26
C LYS A 241 -13.19 -30.58 -25.00
#